data_AF-A0A2D4ZR46-F1
#
_entry.id   AF-A0A2D4ZR46-F1
#
_cell.length_a   1.000
_cell.length_b   1.000
_cell.length_c   1.000
_cell.angle_alpha   90.00
_cell.angle_beta   90.00
_cell.angle_gamma   90.00
#
_symmetry.space_group_name_H-M   'P 1'
#
loop_
_entity.id
_entity.type
_entity.pdbx_description
1 polymer ?
#
loop_
_entity_poly.entity_id
_entity_poly.type
_entity_poly.pdbx_seq_one_letter_code
_entity_poly.pdbx_strand_id
1 'polypeptide(L)'
;MPRTRTGLSYLNPPKSLPTGRSGVFAARVEYIIMNDVDNPKVFKRYGGWDSMGTVFFSRMDQPSGKENYELYNYAKPLFPNIKSYPLLNEIIYILPLPSALTQNNASDISYYYFQSVNIWNSNHHNALPNAISTEIGQEDIDPDYVEVEAGLRKKPKEVSDVITLGNTFIERSNIKPLQSFEGDIIYEGRWGQSLRFGSTVRNSSVFNPWSTSGINGDPITILRNNQYDDGTDPWIPQVENIDEDESSIYLTSTQQIPIDVASNSYKSFDSGLEPTSVKTYSDSQIILNSGRLLLNSHTDNILLSSNDSINLNAQETVNIDAIEGFSVSVGDEGEIMLGSNNFEVIEPVILGDKFLSDVQSLANILVELGNNFELNPMLTSDEKANSKLLNIGGDLKQSAQNILNNIENYKSKVTFSK
;
A
#
# COMPACT_ATOMS: atom_id res chain seq x y z
N MET A 1 56.96 -51.99 -15.60
CA MET A 1 57.29 -51.88 -14.16
C MET A 1 56.86 -50.51 -13.67
N PRO A 2 55.99 -50.39 -12.65
CA PRO A 2 55.67 -49.09 -12.06
C PRO A 2 56.87 -48.63 -11.22
N ARG A 3 57.31 -47.39 -11.43
CA ARG A 3 58.38 -46.78 -10.63
C ARG A 3 57.88 -46.50 -9.23
N THR A 4 58.43 -47.20 -8.23
CA THR A 4 58.22 -46.92 -6.82
C THR A 4 58.86 -45.58 -6.47
N ARG A 5 58.07 -44.61 -5.99
CA ARG A 5 58.59 -43.34 -5.47
C ARG A 5 59.13 -43.59 -4.06
N THR A 6 60.41 -43.36 -3.83
CA THR A 6 61.06 -43.45 -2.50
C THR A 6 61.65 -42.10 -2.12
N GLY A 7 61.16 -41.53 -1.01
CA GLY A 7 61.66 -40.29 -0.42
C GLY A 7 60.96 -40.00 0.91
N LEU A 8 61.64 -39.34 1.86
CA LEU A 8 61.09 -38.99 3.18
C LEU A 8 59.80 -38.15 3.12
N SER A 9 59.53 -37.51 1.99
CA SER A 9 58.29 -36.77 1.72
C SER A 9 57.03 -37.64 1.60
N TYR A 10 57.16 -38.97 1.62
CA TYR A 10 56.03 -39.92 1.62
C TYR A 10 55.60 -40.37 3.03
N LEU A 11 56.33 -39.96 4.08
CA LEU A 11 56.03 -40.31 5.48
C LEU A 11 54.99 -39.39 6.14
N ASN A 12 54.60 -38.30 5.47
CA ASN A 12 53.41 -37.56 5.85
C ASN A 12 52.25 -38.08 4.99
N PRO A 13 51.29 -38.84 5.55
CA PRO A 13 50.02 -38.99 4.86
C PRO A 13 49.49 -37.59 4.52
N PRO A 14 48.81 -37.38 3.38
CA PRO A 14 48.02 -36.16 3.23
C PRO A 14 47.19 -36.03 4.50
N LYS A 15 47.27 -34.88 5.19
CA LYS A 15 46.40 -34.59 6.33
C LYS A 15 45.00 -34.92 5.86
N SER A 16 44.46 -36.04 6.30
CA SER A 16 43.07 -36.37 6.08
C SER A 16 42.30 -35.23 6.70
N LEU A 17 41.60 -34.46 5.88
CA LEU A 17 40.52 -33.59 6.33
C LEU A 17 39.72 -34.40 7.36
N PRO A 18 39.39 -33.84 8.54
CA PRO A 18 38.61 -34.56 9.53
C PRO A 18 37.35 -35.11 8.86
N THR A 19 37.34 -36.43 8.67
CA THR A 19 36.20 -37.19 8.19
C THR A 19 35.14 -37.10 9.28
N GLY A 20 34.20 -36.16 9.12
CA GLY A 20 33.06 -36.05 10.03
C GLY A 20 32.17 -34.81 9.88
N ARG A 21 32.58 -33.74 9.18
CA ARG A 21 31.78 -32.49 9.11
C ARG A 21 31.89 -31.73 7.78
N SER A 22 31.93 -32.45 6.66
CA SER A 22 32.04 -31.85 5.33
C SER A 22 30.74 -32.07 4.55
N GLY A 23 29.90 -31.04 4.47
CA GLY A 23 28.70 -31.07 3.65
C GLY A 23 27.61 -30.10 4.13
N VAL A 24 26.73 -29.73 3.21
CA VAL A 24 25.47 -29.05 3.54
C VAL A 24 24.55 -30.04 4.25
N PHE A 25 23.83 -29.61 5.29
CA PHE A 25 22.92 -30.48 6.04
C PHE A 25 21.65 -29.74 6.50
N ALA A 26 20.57 -30.49 6.73
CA ALA A 26 19.31 -29.95 7.24
C ALA A 26 19.34 -29.88 8.78
N ALA A 27 18.81 -28.78 9.32
CA ALA A 27 18.75 -28.55 10.76
C ALA A 27 17.40 -27.92 11.14
N ARG A 28 16.94 -28.24 12.36
CA ARG A 28 15.74 -27.67 12.97
C ARG A 28 16.10 -26.40 13.71
N VAL A 29 15.30 -25.36 13.53
CA VAL A 29 15.44 -24.10 14.25
C VAL A 29 14.84 -24.23 15.66
N GLU A 30 15.64 -23.88 16.67
CA GLU A 30 15.24 -23.94 18.08
C GLU A 30 15.17 -22.57 18.72
N TYR A 31 15.99 -21.62 18.26
CA TYR A 31 15.94 -20.24 18.71
C TYR A 31 16.51 -19.28 17.68
N ILE A 32 16.07 -18.03 17.70
CA ILE A 32 16.50 -16.97 16.79
C ILE A 32 16.71 -15.68 17.59
N ILE A 33 17.86 -15.03 17.41
CA ILE A 33 18.11 -13.72 18.03
C ILE A 33 17.37 -12.64 17.22
N MET A 34 16.29 -12.11 17.80
CA MET A 34 15.44 -11.09 17.17
C MET A 34 15.45 -9.74 17.90
N ASN A 35 15.95 -9.69 19.13
CA ASN A 35 16.07 -8.49 19.96
C ASN A 35 17.04 -8.76 21.13
N ASP A 36 17.27 -7.74 21.95
CA ASP A 36 18.13 -7.78 23.14
C ASP A 36 17.38 -8.17 24.44
N VAL A 37 16.06 -8.40 24.37
CA VAL A 37 15.17 -8.59 25.51
C VAL A 37 14.87 -10.07 25.79
N ASP A 38 14.57 -10.88 24.77
CA ASP A 38 14.10 -12.27 24.92
C ASP A 38 15.16 -13.17 25.57
N ASN A 39 16.43 -13.04 25.16
CA ASN A 39 17.56 -13.75 25.76
C ASN A 39 18.82 -12.84 25.84
N PRO A 40 18.89 -11.89 26.79
CA PRO A 40 19.93 -10.86 26.83
C PRO A 40 21.35 -11.42 26.97
N LYS A 41 21.48 -12.56 27.67
CA LYS A 41 22.77 -13.26 27.83
C LYS A 41 23.27 -13.83 26.50
N VAL A 42 22.40 -14.48 25.74
CA VAL A 42 22.71 -15.05 24.42
C VAL A 42 23.03 -13.91 23.45
N PHE A 43 22.19 -12.88 23.40
CA PHE A 43 22.43 -11.67 22.59
C PHE A 43 23.81 -11.07 22.85
N LYS A 44 24.16 -10.81 24.12
CA LYS A 44 25.47 -10.24 24.49
C LYS A 44 26.64 -11.17 24.14
N ARG A 45 26.47 -12.48 24.30
CA ARG A 45 27.52 -13.47 24.05
C ARG A 45 27.89 -13.60 22.56
N TYR A 46 26.92 -13.47 21.66
CA TYR A 46 27.11 -13.74 20.23
C TYR A 46 27.31 -12.49 19.36
N GLY A 47 27.52 -11.32 19.98
CA GLY A 47 27.91 -10.09 19.28
C GLY A 47 26.89 -8.96 19.32
N GLY A 48 25.85 -9.05 20.17
CA GLY A 48 24.85 -8.00 20.30
C GLY A 48 24.10 -7.76 18.98
N TRP A 49 24.00 -6.51 18.54
CA TRP A 49 23.26 -6.15 17.32
C TRP A 49 23.78 -6.82 16.04
N ASP A 50 25.07 -7.18 15.99
CA ASP A 50 25.65 -7.92 14.86
C ASP A 50 25.19 -9.39 14.80
N SER A 51 24.54 -9.88 15.86
CA SER A 51 24.03 -11.25 15.97
C SER A 51 22.56 -11.40 15.53
N MET A 52 21.90 -10.31 15.13
CA MET A 52 20.51 -10.32 14.68
C MET A 52 20.28 -11.33 13.54
N GLY A 53 19.25 -12.15 13.68
CA GLY A 53 18.93 -13.22 12.74
C GLY A 53 19.83 -14.46 12.85
N THR A 54 20.74 -14.52 13.83
CA THR A 54 21.48 -15.76 14.12
C THR A 54 20.52 -16.80 14.67
N VAL A 55 20.54 -17.98 14.07
CA VAL A 55 19.69 -19.12 14.45
C VAL A 55 20.51 -20.13 15.25
N PHE A 56 19.90 -20.70 16.29
CA PHE A 56 20.40 -21.86 17.01
C PHE A 56 19.62 -23.07 16.55
N PHE A 57 20.35 -24.16 16.33
CA PHE A 57 19.78 -25.31 15.64
C PHE A 57 20.25 -26.64 16.21
N SER A 58 19.39 -27.65 16.07
CA SER A 58 19.76 -29.06 16.19
C SER A 58 19.76 -29.73 14.83
N ARG A 59 20.67 -30.70 14.64
CA ARG A 59 20.73 -31.45 13.39
C ARG A 59 19.60 -32.47 13.36
N MET A 60 19.01 -32.66 12.18
CA MET A 60 17.92 -33.64 12.01
C MET A 60 18.37 -35.09 12.23
N ASP A 61 19.64 -35.41 11.98
CA ASP A 61 20.23 -36.74 12.18
C ASP A 61 20.70 -37.00 13.62
N GLN A 62 20.73 -35.96 14.46
CA GLN A 62 21.14 -36.02 15.87
C GLN A 62 20.26 -35.09 16.71
N PRO A 63 18.96 -35.43 16.87
CA PRO A 63 18.04 -34.59 17.63
C PRO A 63 18.51 -34.50 19.09
N SER A 64 18.70 -33.26 19.59
CA SER A 64 19.08 -33.00 20.97
C SER A 64 17.87 -32.50 21.76
N GLY A 65 17.41 -33.26 22.74
CA GLY A 65 16.29 -32.85 23.61
C GLY A 65 16.68 -31.95 24.79
N LYS A 66 17.67 -31.06 24.65
CA LYS A 66 18.15 -30.22 25.77
C LYS A 66 18.36 -28.77 25.37
N GLU A 67 17.44 -27.90 25.81
CA GLU A 67 17.49 -26.44 25.69
C GLU A 67 18.66 -25.79 26.45
N ASN A 68 19.87 -25.85 25.92
CA ASN A 68 20.98 -25.03 26.42
C ASN A 68 21.62 -24.16 25.32
N TYR A 69 20.94 -23.04 24.99
CA TYR A 69 21.31 -22.01 23.99
C TYR A 69 22.78 -21.54 24.08
N GLU A 70 23.42 -21.67 25.23
CA GLU A 70 24.83 -21.29 25.42
C GLU A 70 25.85 -22.26 24.80
N LEU A 71 25.44 -23.49 24.44
CA LEU A 71 26.31 -24.56 23.91
C LEU A 71 25.92 -25.05 22.51
N TYR A 72 24.85 -24.52 21.92
CA TYR A 72 24.37 -25.00 20.62
C TYR A 72 25.23 -24.57 19.44
N ASN A 73 25.06 -25.32 18.35
CA ASN A 73 25.48 -24.86 17.04
C ASN A 73 24.60 -23.68 16.63
N TYR A 74 25.23 -22.64 16.11
CA TYR A 74 24.56 -21.45 15.61
C TYR A 74 24.96 -21.19 14.17
N ALA A 75 24.08 -20.55 13.40
CA ALA A 75 24.33 -20.15 12.03
C ALA A 75 23.88 -18.72 11.76
N LYS A 76 24.61 -18.01 10.88
CA LYS A 76 24.28 -16.66 10.43
C LYS A 76 23.48 -16.69 9.12
N PRO A 77 22.70 -15.65 8.80
CA PRO A 77 22.04 -15.57 7.49
C PRO A 77 23.07 -15.65 6.36
N LEU A 78 22.83 -16.47 5.33
CA LEU A 78 23.72 -16.56 4.18
C LEU A 78 23.76 -15.26 3.38
N PHE A 79 22.59 -14.64 3.17
CA PHE A 79 22.47 -13.42 2.39
C PHE A 79 22.54 -12.19 3.30
N PRO A 80 23.42 -11.21 3.00
CA PRO A 80 23.55 -10.02 3.84
C PRO A 80 22.37 -9.04 3.69
N ASN A 81 21.74 -9.01 2.50
CA ASN A 81 20.75 -7.99 2.13
C ASN A 81 19.33 -8.54 1.92
N ILE A 82 19.16 -9.87 1.88
CA ILE A 82 17.86 -10.53 1.74
C ILE A 82 17.63 -11.31 3.03
N LYS A 83 16.74 -10.82 3.88
CA LYS A 83 16.48 -11.37 5.20
C LYS A 83 15.16 -12.12 5.18
N SER A 84 15.23 -13.45 5.22
CA SER A 84 14.08 -14.33 5.44
C SER A 84 14.42 -15.21 6.63
N TYR A 85 14.09 -14.69 7.83
CA TYR A 85 14.35 -15.42 9.06
C TYR A 85 13.31 -16.53 9.23
N PRO A 86 13.74 -17.75 9.60
CA PRO A 86 12.82 -18.86 9.81
C PRO A 86 11.93 -18.62 11.03
N LEU A 87 10.96 -19.51 11.25
CA LEU A 87 10.24 -19.65 12.51
C LEU A 87 10.85 -20.77 13.36
N LEU A 88 10.45 -20.87 14.62
CA LEU A 88 10.79 -22.03 15.44
C LEU A 88 10.23 -23.29 14.79
N ASN A 89 10.95 -24.40 14.95
CA ASN A 89 10.63 -25.71 14.39
C ASN A 89 10.61 -25.81 12.85
N GLU A 90 10.88 -24.75 12.11
CA GLU A 90 11.17 -24.84 10.68
C GLU A 90 12.53 -25.51 10.43
N ILE A 91 12.65 -26.13 9.25
CA ILE A 91 13.88 -26.77 8.81
C ILE A 91 14.63 -25.81 7.89
N ILE A 92 15.93 -25.65 8.13
CA ILE A 92 16.84 -24.82 7.34
C ILE A 92 18.00 -25.67 6.82
N TYR A 93 18.60 -25.22 5.72
CA TYR A 93 19.86 -25.79 5.22
C TYR A 93 21.05 -25.03 5.79
N ILE A 94 21.96 -25.74 6.43
CA ILE A 94 23.21 -25.21 6.98
C ILE A 94 24.37 -25.46 6.02
N LEU A 95 25.11 -24.39 5.71
CA LEU A 95 26.31 -24.38 4.89
C LEU A 95 27.53 -24.01 5.75
N PRO A 96 28.52 -24.90 5.90
CA PRO A 96 29.81 -24.53 6.47
C PRO A 96 30.61 -23.71 5.45
N LEU A 97 30.84 -22.43 5.74
CA LEU A 97 31.58 -21.50 4.88
C LEU A 97 32.71 -20.82 5.68
N PRO A 98 33.66 -20.13 5.03
CA PRO A 98 34.72 -19.41 5.72
C PRO A 98 34.19 -18.41 6.76
N SER A 99 34.87 -18.33 7.90
CA SER A 99 34.62 -17.32 8.93
C SER A 99 35.46 -16.05 8.73
N ALA A 100 35.19 -14.99 9.48
CA ALA A 100 36.08 -13.82 9.54
C ALA A 100 37.51 -14.17 10.02
N LEU A 101 37.66 -15.23 10.81
CA LEU A 101 38.95 -15.71 11.32
C LEU A 101 39.77 -16.48 10.27
N THR A 102 39.19 -16.75 9.10
CA THR A 102 39.89 -17.42 7.99
C THR A 102 41.16 -16.68 7.55
N GLN A 103 41.22 -15.37 7.80
CA GLN A 103 42.43 -14.57 7.58
C GLN A 103 43.64 -15.07 8.39
N ASN A 104 43.40 -15.60 9.59
CA ASN A 104 44.42 -16.12 10.49
C ASN A 104 44.62 -17.64 10.34
N ASN A 105 43.54 -18.36 10.01
CA ASN A 105 43.58 -19.80 9.80
C ASN A 105 42.64 -20.23 8.67
N ALA A 106 43.21 -20.67 7.55
CA ALA A 106 42.46 -21.04 6.34
C ALA A 106 41.42 -22.15 6.54
N SER A 107 41.46 -22.90 7.65
CA SER A 107 40.47 -23.94 7.98
C SER A 107 39.30 -23.47 8.86
N ASP A 108 39.26 -22.20 9.29
CA ASP A 108 38.24 -21.72 10.22
C ASP A 108 36.90 -21.50 9.52
N ILE A 109 35.94 -22.37 9.82
CA ILE A 109 34.58 -22.32 9.28
C ILE A 109 33.60 -21.64 10.25
N SER A 110 32.55 -21.07 9.68
CA SER A 110 31.33 -20.67 10.37
C SER A 110 30.13 -21.27 9.64
N TYR A 111 29.02 -21.44 10.35
CA TYR A 111 27.80 -21.92 9.75
C TYR A 111 26.95 -20.75 9.27
N TYR A 112 26.44 -20.91 8.06
CA TYR A 112 25.47 -20.02 7.46
C TYR A 112 24.23 -20.82 7.12
N TYR A 113 23.05 -20.22 7.26
CA TYR A 113 21.82 -20.88 6.86
C TYR A 113 21.23 -20.27 5.60
N PHE A 114 20.66 -21.14 4.77
CA PHE A 114 19.72 -20.77 3.73
C PHE A 114 18.30 -20.69 4.31
N GLN A 115 17.39 -20.00 3.62
CA GLN A 115 15.99 -19.86 4.02
C GLN A 115 15.30 -21.21 4.35
N SER A 116 14.18 -21.14 5.06
CA SER A 116 13.38 -22.32 5.44
C SER A 116 13.02 -23.19 4.25
N VAL A 117 13.02 -24.50 4.48
CA VAL A 117 12.57 -25.51 3.51
C VAL A 117 11.04 -25.53 3.48
N ASN A 118 10.47 -25.44 2.29
CA ASN A 118 9.03 -25.46 2.07
C ASN A 118 8.46 -26.89 2.14
N ILE A 119 8.43 -27.48 3.35
CA ILE A 119 8.03 -28.87 3.57
C ILE A 119 6.54 -29.09 3.26
N TRP A 120 5.69 -28.13 3.60
CA TRP A 120 4.22 -28.24 3.49
C TRP A 120 3.66 -27.51 2.27
N ASN A 121 4.53 -26.95 1.43
CA ASN A 121 4.13 -26.03 0.35
C ASN A 121 3.28 -24.84 0.86
N SER A 122 3.55 -24.35 2.06
CA SER A 122 2.81 -23.26 2.70
C SER A 122 3.62 -21.97 2.69
N ASN A 123 2.96 -20.85 2.40
CA ASN A 123 3.53 -19.51 2.49
C ASN A 123 3.46 -18.95 3.93
N HIS A 124 2.62 -19.52 4.79
CA HIS A 124 2.43 -19.06 6.17
C HIS A 124 3.51 -19.61 7.12
N HIS A 125 3.68 -20.93 7.20
CA HIS A 125 4.80 -21.57 7.90
C HIS A 125 5.09 -22.99 7.41
N ASN A 126 6.33 -23.44 7.63
CA ASN A 126 6.78 -24.78 7.27
C ASN A 126 7.35 -25.54 8.48
N ALA A 127 6.81 -25.30 9.67
CA ALA A 127 7.31 -25.90 10.88
C ALA A 127 6.98 -27.40 10.89
N LEU A 128 7.98 -28.22 11.21
CA LEU A 128 7.83 -29.68 11.23
C LEU A 128 7.72 -30.13 12.68
N PRO A 129 6.63 -30.76 13.16
CA PRO A 129 6.54 -31.22 14.54
C PRO A 129 7.73 -32.09 14.95
N ASN A 130 8.21 -31.93 16.19
CA ASN A 130 9.29 -32.74 16.70
C ASN A 130 8.71 -34.02 17.32
N ALA A 131 8.86 -35.15 16.62
CA ALA A 131 8.36 -36.45 17.08
C ALA A 131 8.97 -36.95 18.42
N ILE A 132 9.99 -36.25 18.94
CA ILE A 132 10.72 -36.62 20.16
C ILE A 132 10.45 -35.62 21.31
N SER A 133 9.80 -34.47 21.07
CA SER A 133 9.50 -33.49 22.12
C SER A 133 8.22 -33.86 22.88
N THR A 134 8.31 -33.91 24.21
CA THR A 134 7.20 -34.21 25.13
C THR A 134 6.58 -32.95 25.77
N GLU A 135 6.85 -31.76 25.25
CA GLU A 135 6.44 -30.51 25.90
C GLU A 135 5.15 -29.96 25.30
N ILE A 136 4.12 -29.95 26.14
CA ILE A 136 2.75 -29.51 25.85
C ILE A 136 2.69 -27.99 26.12
N GLY A 137 2.56 -27.18 25.07
CA GLY A 137 2.20 -25.77 25.17
C GLY A 137 0.72 -25.58 24.89
N GLN A 138 -0.04 -25.03 25.83
CA GLN A 138 -1.40 -24.54 25.58
C GLN A 138 -1.31 -23.16 24.92
N GLU A 139 -1.96 -22.96 23.77
CA GLU A 139 -2.78 -21.79 23.43
C GLU A 139 -3.42 -21.91 22.03
N ASP A 140 -4.69 -21.49 21.97
CA ASP A 140 -5.67 -21.29 20.87
C ASP A 140 -5.58 -22.12 19.57
N ILE A 141 -6.60 -22.97 19.39
CA ILE A 141 -6.77 -23.97 18.32
C ILE A 141 -7.71 -23.44 17.23
N ASP A 142 -7.28 -23.53 15.97
CA ASP A 142 -8.15 -23.68 14.79
C ASP A 142 -8.16 -25.17 14.37
N PRO A 143 -9.31 -25.88 14.38
CA PRO A 143 -9.33 -27.35 14.42
C PRO A 143 -9.20 -28.10 13.08
N ASP A 144 -8.51 -27.58 12.06
CA ASP A 144 -8.55 -28.19 10.71
C ASP A 144 -7.20 -28.71 10.16
N TYR A 145 -6.43 -29.43 10.98
CA TYR A 145 -5.17 -30.05 10.55
C TYR A 145 -5.01 -31.52 10.96
N VAL A 146 -5.95 -32.39 10.56
CA VAL A 146 -5.65 -33.84 10.37
C VAL A 146 -6.59 -34.41 9.32
N GLU A 147 -6.05 -34.77 8.14
CA GLU A 147 -6.41 -35.90 7.25
C GLU A 147 -5.78 -35.58 5.87
N VAL A 148 -4.83 -36.33 5.30
CA VAL A 148 -4.99 -37.67 4.72
C VAL A 148 -3.60 -38.28 4.46
N GLU A 149 -3.30 -39.45 5.02
CA GLU A 149 -2.60 -40.50 4.27
C GLU A 149 -2.81 -41.88 4.94
N ALA A 150 -3.22 -42.86 4.14
CA ALA A 150 -3.12 -44.30 4.40
C ALA A 150 -4.20 -45.05 5.22
N GLY A 151 -5.45 -44.57 5.34
CA GLY A 151 -6.63 -45.46 5.46
C GLY A 151 -6.61 -46.58 6.52
N LEU A 152 -5.93 -46.40 7.66
CA LEU A 152 -5.87 -47.38 8.74
C LEU A 152 -6.19 -46.74 10.09
N ARG A 153 -7.22 -47.25 10.76
CA ARG A 153 -7.65 -46.80 12.10
C ARG A 153 -6.63 -47.21 13.17
N LYS A 154 -6.16 -46.23 13.93
CA LYS A 154 -6.03 -46.31 15.40
C LYS A 154 -6.32 -44.93 15.99
N LYS A 155 -7.22 -44.88 16.99
CA LYS A 155 -7.23 -43.80 17.99
C LYS A 155 -6.15 -44.13 19.02
N PRO A 156 -5.18 -43.23 19.24
CA PRO A 156 -4.63 -43.02 20.56
C PRO A 156 -4.80 -41.55 20.98
N LYS A 157 -5.49 -41.37 22.11
CA LYS A 157 -5.40 -40.28 23.10
C LYS A 157 -5.08 -38.86 22.57
N GLU A 158 -6.10 -38.02 22.60
CA GLU A 158 -6.05 -36.56 22.42
C GLU A 158 -4.92 -35.92 23.27
N VAL A 159 -3.80 -35.65 22.63
CA VAL A 159 -2.82 -34.63 23.04
C VAL A 159 -2.66 -33.79 21.77
N SER A 160 -3.19 -32.57 21.76
CA SER A 160 -3.00 -31.65 20.64
C SER A 160 -1.52 -31.27 20.59
N ASP A 161 -0.84 -31.65 19.51
CA ASP A 161 0.54 -31.30 19.20
C ASP A 161 0.64 -29.81 18.81
N VAL A 162 0.57 -28.91 19.79
CA VAL A 162 0.77 -27.47 19.52
C VAL A 162 2.26 -27.25 19.27
N ILE A 163 2.61 -26.98 18.02
CA ILE A 163 3.97 -26.65 17.61
C ILE A 163 4.25 -25.17 17.91
N THR A 164 5.28 -24.87 18.71
CA THR A 164 5.68 -23.49 18.95
C THR A 164 6.34 -22.91 17.71
N LEU A 165 5.80 -21.80 17.16
CA LEU A 165 6.31 -21.12 15.97
C LEU A 165 7.18 -19.89 16.30
N GLY A 166 7.12 -19.42 17.55
CA GLY A 166 7.86 -18.27 18.04
C GLY A 166 7.13 -17.62 19.22
N ASN A 167 7.67 -16.51 19.72
CA ASN A 167 7.08 -15.79 20.86
C ASN A 167 5.87 -14.94 20.45
N THR A 168 5.86 -14.40 19.22
CA THR A 168 4.84 -13.44 18.75
C THR A 168 4.22 -13.85 17.41
N PHE A 169 4.63 -14.98 16.86
CA PHE A 169 4.05 -15.47 15.61
C PHE A 169 2.74 -16.19 15.92
N ILE A 170 1.63 -15.57 15.52
CA ILE A 170 0.29 -16.14 15.68
C ILE A 170 -0.08 -16.80 14.36
N GLU A 171 -0.39 -18.10 14.43
CA GLU A 171 -0.85 -18.85 13.28
C GLU A 171 -2.19 -18.32 12.77
N ARG A 172 -2.32 -18.23 11.45
CA ARG A 172 -3.53 -17.83 10.74
C ARG A 172 -3.81 -18.89 9.71
N SER A 173 -4.84 -19.69 9.99
CA SER A 173 -5.32 -20.74 9.09
C SER A 173 -5.75 -20.18 7.75
N ASN A 174 -6.21 -18.93 7.68
CA ASN A 174 -6.79 -18.36 6.47
C ASN A 174 -5.79 -17.79 5.46
N ILE A 175 -4.46 -17.86 5.69
CA ILE A 175 -3.46 -17.34 4.75
C ILE A 175 -3.33 -18.29 3.55
N LYS A 176 -3.46 -17.74 2.33
CA LYS A 176 -3.52 -18.53 1.09
C LYS A 176 -2.30 -18.28 0.23
N PRO A 177 -1.80 -19.30 -0.49
CA PRO A 177 -0.81 -19.09 -1.54
C PRO A 177 -1.45 -18.34 -2.71
N LEU A 178 -0.65 -17.56 -3.43
CA LEU A 178 -1.10 -16.97 -4.68
C LEU A 178 -1.13 -17.98 -5.83
N GLN A 179 -2.20 -17.93 -6.61
CA GLN A 179 -2.28 -18.65 -7.88
C GLN A 179 -1.18 -18.12 -8.81
N SER A 180 -0.22 -18.98 -9.14
CA SER A 180 0.85 -18.64 -10.09
C SER A 180 0.39 -18.82 -11.53
N PHE A 181 0.86 -17.97 -12.43
CA PHE A 181 0.75 -18.13 -13.86
C PHE A 181 2.14 -18.36 -14.49
N GLU A 182 2.17 -18.81 -15.76
CA GLU A 182 3.42 -19.13 -16.44
C GLU A 182 4.34 -17.90 -16.53
N GLY A 183 5.57 -18.05 -16.02
CA GLY A 183 6.58 -16.99 -16.03
C GLY A 183 6.54 -16.02 -14.85
N ASP A 184 5.58 -16.17 -13.92
CA ASP A 184 5.50 -15.32 -12.73
C ASP A 184 6.75 -15.45 -11.84
N ILE A 185 7.14 -14.34 -11.22
CA ILE A 185 8.02 -14.29 -10.05
C ILE A 185 7.22 -13.65 -8.92
N ILE A 186 6.94 -14.43 -7.88
CA ILE A 186 6.11 -14.00 -6.74
C ILE A 186 6.94 -14.06 -5.47
N TYR A 187 6.90 -12.98 -4.70
CA TYR A 187 7.39 -12.94 -3.33
C TYR A 187 6.20 -12.82 -2.40
N GLU A 188 5.95 -13.84 -1.59
CA GLU A 188 4.85 -13.88 -0.63
C GLU A 188 5.38 -13.73 0.80
N GLY A 189 4.67 -12.95 1.60
CA GLY A 189 4.87 -12.90 3.04
C GLY A 189 3.93 -13.84 3.77
N ARG A 190 4.22 -14.08 5.06
CA ARG A 190 3.46 -15.00 5.91
C ARG A 190 2.09 -14.45 6.34
N TRP A 191 1.72 -13.22 5.95
CA TRP A 191 0.53 -12.53 6.45
C TRP A 191 -0.36 -12.00 5.30
N GLY A 192 -0.32 -12.64 4.14
CA GLY A 192 -1.19 -12.32 3.00
C GLY A 192 -0.71 -11.15 2.12
N GLN A 193 0.48 -10.61 2.38
CA GLN A 193 1.12 -9.63 1.50
C GLN A 193 1.91 -10.32 0.38
N SER A 194 1.99 -9.69 -0.79
CA SER A 194 2.75 -10.20 -1.92
C SER A 194 3.29 -9.11 -2.84
N LEU A 195 4.35 -9.44 -3.57
CA LEU A 195 4.83 -8.71 -4.72
C LEU A 195 4.94 -9.69 -5.90
N ARG A 196 4.14 -9.48 -6.94
CA ARG A 196 4.17 -10.27 -8.16
C ARG A 196 4.77 -9.46 -9.31
N PHE A 197 5.71 -10.07 -10.01
CA PHE A 197 6.08 -9.73 -11.38
C PHE A 197 5.48 -10.79 -12.30
N GLY A 198 4.46 -10.42 -13.05
CA GLY A 198 3.72 -11.36 -13.89
C GLY A 198 3.50 -10.81 -15.29
N SER A 199 2.59 -11.46 -16.01
CA SER A 199 2.18 -11.03 -17.33
C SER A 199 0.69 -11.27 -17.58
N THR A 200 0.18 -10.68 -18.66
CA THR A 200 -1.11 -11.05 -19.22
C THR A 200 -1.09 -12.52 -19.63
N VAL A 201 -2.03 -13.31 -19.10
CA VAL A 201 -2.21 -14.73 -19.44
C VAL A 201 -3.64 -14.99 -19.88
N ARG A 202 -3.93 -14.76 -21.16
CA ARG A 202 -5.25 -15.00 -21.77
C ARG A 202 -5.50 -16.48 -21.98
N ASN A 203 -6.78 -16.84 -21.93
CA ASN A 203 -7.26 -18.22 -22.10
C ASN A 203 -6.67 -19.22 -21.08
N SER A 204 -6.23 -18.72 -19.92
CA SER A 204 -5.90 -19.57 -18.79
C SER A 204 -7.13 -20.39 -18.35
N SER A 205 -6.91 -21.64 -17.93
CA SER A 205 -7.96 -22.46 -17.31
C SER A 205 -8.41 -21.92 -15.97
N VAL A 206 -7.52 -21.19 -15.28
CA VAL A 206 -7.84 -20.46 -14.05
C VAL A 206 -8.16 -19.01 -14.41
N PHE A 207 -9.31 -18.52 -13.94
CA PHE A 207 -9.74 -17.15 -14.19
C PHE A 207 -8.73 -16.15 -13.63
N ASN A 208 -8.37 -15.16 -14.45
CA ASN A 208 -7.44 -14.09 -14.10
C ASN A 208 -8.10 -12.75 -14.48
N PRO A 209 -8.56 -11.95 -13.49
CA PRO A 209 -9.46 -10.82 -13.74
C PRO A 209 -8.81 -9.70 -14.56
N TRP A 210 -7.49 -9.52 -14.47
CA TRP A 210 -6.74 -8.51 -15.24
C TRP A 210 -6.19 -9.03 -16.57
N SER A 211 -6.33 -10.32 -16.88
CA SER A 211 -5.82 -10.90 -18.15
C SER A 211 -6.92 -11.16 -19.18
N THR A 212 -8.03 -10.44 -19.10
CA THR A 212 -9.14 -10.55 -20.07
C THR A 212 -8.85 -9.79 -21.38
N SER A 213 -7.95 -8.80 -21.33
CA SER A 213 -7.51 -7.95 -22.43
C SER A 213 -5.97 -7.94 -22.55
N GLY A 214 -5.42 -7.21 -23.53
CA GLY A 214 -3.99 -7.17 -23.82
C GLY A 214 -3.47 -8.36 -24.65
N ILE A 215 -2.15 -8.51 -24.72
CA ILE A 215 -1.43 -9.57 -25.43
C ILE A 215 -0.71 -10.44 -24.39
N ASN A 216 -0.68 -11.75 -24.60
CA ASN A 216 0.04 -12.65 -23.69
C ASN A 216 1.51 -12.24 -23.57
N GLY A 217 2.02 -12.19 -22.33
CA GLY A 217 3.38 -11.74 -22.03
C GLY A 217 3.52 -10.23 -21.79
N ASP A 218 2.45 -9.44 -21.99
CA ASP A 218 2.46 -8.03 -21.59
C ASP A 218 2.65 -7.92 -20.07
N PRO A 219 3.60 -7.12 -19.56
CA PRO A 219 3.99 -7.15 -18.15
C PRO A 219 2.92 -6.55 -17.24
N ILE A 220 2.80 -7.10 -16.04
CA ILE A 220 2.04 -6.51 -14.94
C ILE A 220 2.81 -6.69 -13.63
N THR A 221 2.83 -5.66 -12.80
CA THR A 221 3.38 -5.76 -11.43
C THR A 221 2.28 -5.44 -10.44
N ILE A 222 2.12 -6.32 -9.43
CA ILE A 222 1.10 -6.17 -8.39
C ILE A 222 1.80 -6.19 -7.04
N LEU A 223 1.61 -5.13 -6.26
CA LEU A 223 1.91 -5.12 -4.83
C LEU A 223 0.58 -5.22 -4.08
N ARG A 224 0.42 -6.27 -3.28
CA ARG A 224 -0.75 -6.47 -2.45
C ARG A 224 -0.35 -6.49 -0.98
N ASN A 225 -1.10 -5.78 -0.15
CA ASN A 225 -0.96 -5.84 1.29
C ASN A 225 -2.26 -6.33 1.93
N ASN A 226 -2.20 -7.57 2.39
CA ASN A 226 -3.31 -8.40 2.86
C ASN A 226 -4.24 -8.87 1.74
N GLN A 227 -4.66 -10.13 1.85
CA GLN A 227 -5.55 -10.79 0.92
C GLN A 227 -7.00 -10.66 1.38
N TYR A 228 -7.94 -10.80 0.47
CA TYR A 228 -9.36 -10.88 0.82
C TYR A 228 -9.76 -12.29 1.26
N ASP A 229 -10.88 -12.39 1.98
CA ASP A 229 -11.50 -13.68 2.32
C ASP A 229 -12.55 -14.04 1.27
N ASP A 230 -12.31 -15.14 0.55
CA ASP A 230 -13.23 -15.68 -0.46
C ASP A 230 -14.08 -16.86 0.07
N GLY A 231 -13.92 -17.21 1.36
CA GLY A 231 -14.62 -18.32 2.01
C GLY A 231 -14.20 -19.72 1.54
N THR A 232 -13.16 -19.85 0.72
CA THR A 232 -12.63 -21.16 0.28
C THR A 232 -11.56 -21.68 1.23
N ASP A 233 -11.17 -22.94 1.07
CA ASP A 233 -10.16 -23.56 1.93
C ASP A 233 -8.78 -22.88 1.82
N PRO A 234 -7.97 -22.84 2.90
CA PRO A 234 -6.67 -22.15 2.91
C PRO A 234 -5.63 -22.63 1.91
N TRP A 235 -5.66 -23.90 1.52
CA TRP A 235 -4.69 -24.46 0.58
C TRP A 235 -5.07 -24.23 -0.89
N ILE A 236 -6.27 -23.68 -1.14
CA ILE A 236 -6.72 -23.33 -2.49
C ILE A 236 -6.08 -21.97 -2.84
N PRO A 237 -5.25 -21.89 -3.90
CA PRO A 237 -4.60 -20.65 -4.26
C PRO A 237 -5.60 -19.57 -4.67
N GLN A 238 -5.32 -18.34 -4.27
CA GLN A 238 -6.17 -17.19 -4.59
C GLN A 238 -5.54 -16.34 -5.71
N VAL A 239 -6.37 -15.76 -6.55
CA VAL A 239 -5.97 -14.71 -7.49
C VAL A 239 -6.32 -13.38 -6.85
N GLU A 240 -5.41 -12.40 -6.88
CA GLU A 240 -5.65 -11.05 -6.39
C GLU A 240 -6.93 -10.46 -6.99
N ASN A 241 -7.54 -9.53 -6.28
CA ASN A 241 -8.74 -8.84 -6.71
C ASN A 241 -8.68 -7.41 -6.21
N ILE A 242 -8.52 -6.45 -7.11
CA ILE A 242 -8.30 -5.05 -6.76
C ILE A 242 -9.39 -4.46 -5.87
N ASP A 243 -10.64 -4.91 -6.00
CA ASP A 243 -11.78 -4.39 -5.24
C ASP A 243 -11.97 -5.07 -3.88
N GLU A 244 -11.47 -6.30 -3.72
CA GLU A 244 -11.64 -7.07 -2.47
C GLU A 244 -10.38 -7.07 -1.61
N ASP A 245 -9.19 -7.02 -2.23
CA ASP A 245 -7.92 -6.89 -1.51
C ASP A 245 -7.90 -5.59 -0.68
N GLU A 246 -7.42 -5.64 0.56
CA GLU A 246 -7.50 -4.50 1.48
C GLU A 246 -6.72 -3.26 1.00
N SER A 247 -5.56 -3.47 0.39
CA SER A 247 -4.75 -2.41 -0.22
C SER A 247 -3.83 -2.97 -1.28
N SER A 248 -3.78 -2.31 -2.44
CA SER A 248 -3.01 -2.79 -3.57
C SER A 248 -2.53 -1.68 -4.50
N ILE A 249 -1.46 -1.98 -5.24
CA ILE A 249 -0.91 -1.18 -6.33
C ILE A 249 -0.77 -2.07 -7.55
N TYR A 250 -1.38 -1.66 -8.65
CA TYR A 250 -1.30 -2.34 -9.95
C TYR A 250 -0.56 -1.44 -10.93
N LEU A 251 0.52 -1.95 -11.52
CA LEU A 251 1.26 -1.30 -12.61
C LEU A 251 1.00 -2.11 -13.88
N THR A 252 0.23 -1.54 -14.80
CA THR A 252 -0.21 -2.21 -16.03
C THR A 252 0.56 -1.71 -17.25
N SER A 253 0.57 -2.50 -18.30
CA SER A 253 1.01 -2.09 -19.64
C SER A 253 -0.11 -2.06 -20.65
N THR A 254 -0.99 -3.08 -20.64
CA THR A 254 -2.08 -3.24 -21.61
C THR A 254 -3.36 -3.83 -21.01
N GLN A 255 -3.34 -4.11 -19.70
CA GLN A 255 -4.41 -4.80 -19.00
C GLN A 255 -5.53 -3.82 -18.65
N GLN A 256 -6.77 -4.21 -18.97
CA GLN A 256 -7.97 -3.62 -18.38
C GLN A 256 -8.18 -4.21 -16.99
N ILE A 257 -8.27 -3.32 -16.00
CA ILE A 257 -8.47 -3.71 -14.61
C ILE A 257 -9.95 -3.50 -14.26
N PRO A 258 -10.67 -4.55 -13.83
CA PRO A 258 -12.10 -4.45 -13.52
C PRO A 258 -12.34 -3.83 -12.14
N ILE A 259 -11.94 -2.58 -11.94
CA ILE A 259 -12.08 -1.83 -10.67
C ILE A 259 -13.41 -1.07 -10.59
N ASP A 260 -14.06 -1.11 -9.43
CA ASP A 260 -15.22 -0.29 -9.10
C ASP A 260 -14.81 1.00 -8.38
N VAL A 261 -14.82 2.12 -9.11
CA VAL A 261 -14.48 3.44 -8.54
C VAL A 261 -15.67 4.06 -7.80
N ALA A 262 -15.38 4.73 -6.68
CA ALA A 262 -16.40 5.43 -5.90
C ALA A 262 -17.13 6.50 -6.72
N SER A 263 -16.48 7.15 -7.67
CA SER A 263 -17.12 8.13 -8.55
C SER A 263 -16.51 8.09 -9.94
N ASN A 264 -17.37 8.08 -10.94
CA ASN A 264 -17.06 8.15 -12.37
C ASN A 264 -17.69 9.41 -13.00
N SER A 265 -17.95 10.44 -12.19
CA SER A 265 -18.57 11.68 -12.63
C SER A 265 -17.55 12.59 -13.32
N TYR A 266 -17.67 12.71 -14.64
CA TYR A 266 -16.87 13.62 -15.46
C TYR A 266 -17.63 14.90 -15.86
N LYS A 267 -18.56 15.36 -15.01
CA LYS A 267 -19.40 16.56 -15.27
C LYS A 267 -18.60 17.85 -15.48
N SER A 268 -17.32 17.89 -15.14
CA SER A 268 -16.46 19.06 -15.39
C SER A 268 -15.86 19.08 -16.79
N PHE A 269 -15.97 17.99 -17.55
CA PHE A 269 -15.45 17.88 -18.91
C PHE A 269 -16.51 18.28 -19.93
N ASP A 270 -16.06 18.80 -21.07
CA ASP A 270 -16.94 19.01 -22.21
C ASP A 270 -17.38 17.68 -22.80
N SER A 271 -18.58 17.67 -23.37
CA SER A 271 -19.15 16.46 -23.95
C SER A 271 -18.26 15.93 -25.08
N GLY A 272 -17.83 14.67 -24.95
CA GLY A 272 -16.94 13.99 -25.88
C GLY A 272 -15.45 14.17 -25.57
N LEU A 273 -15.09 14.95 -24.55
CA LEU A 273 -13.70 15.13 -24.07
C LEU A 273 -13.48 14.44 -22.71
N GLU A 274 -14.41 13.61 -22.24
CA GLU A 274 -14.25 12.87 -21.00
C GLU A 274 -13.13 11.81 -21.11
N PRO A 275 -12.38 11.54 -20.02
CA PRO A 275 -11.41 10.45 -20.00
C PRO A 275 -12.07 9.10 -20.31
N THR A 276 -11.29 8.20 -20.92
CA THR A 276 -11.73 6.81 -21.11
C THR A 276 -12.08 6.19 -19.75
N SER A 277 -13.19 5.44 -19.70
CA SER A 277 -13.64 4.78 -18.47
C SER A 277 -12.55 3.91 -17.87
N VAL A 278 -12.39 3.97 -16.55
CA VAL A 278 -11.32 3.29 -15.80
C VAL A 278 -11.30 1.79 -16.07
N LYS A 279 -12.49 1.16 -16.17
CA LYS A 279 -12.63 -0.29 -16.46
C LYS A 279 -12.21 -0.69 -17.88
N THR A 280 -12.22 0.25 -18.81
CA THR A 280 -11.95 -0.02 -20.24
C THR A 280 -10.60 0.54 -20.69
N TYR A 281 -9.95 1.37 -19.87
CA TYR A 281 -8.60 1.85 -20.16
C TYR A 281 -7.63 0.68 -20.17
N SER A 282 -6.88 0.56 -21.26
CA SER A 282 -6.08 -0.62 -21.60
C SER A 282 -4.67 -0.26 -22.02
N ASP A 283 -4.20 0.93 -21.68
CA ASP A 283 -2.81 1.33 -21.85
C ASP A 283 -2.11 1.33 -20.49
N SER A 284 -0.84 1.72 -20.47
CA SER A 284 -0.03 1.72 -19.25
C SER A 284 -0.59 2.69 -18.21
N GLN A 285 -0.91 2.19 -17.02
CA GLN A 285 -1.37 3.00 -15.89
C GLN A 285 -0.85 2.45 -14.57
N ILE A 286 -0.92 3.28 -13.54
CA ILE A 286 -0.72 2.89 -12.14
C ILE A 286 -2.06 3.10 -11.43
N ILE A 287 -2.56 2.06 -10.79
CA ILE A 287 -3.79 2.11 -9.98
C ILE A 287 -3.42 1.87 -8.52
N LEU A 288 -3.89 2.75 -7.65
CA LEU A 288 -3.73 2.67 -6.20
C LEU A 288 -5.12 2.47 -5.58
N ASN A 289 -5.36 1.35 -4.90
CA ASN A 289 -6.62 1.11 -4.21
C ASN A 289 -6.39 0.77 -2.73
N SER A 290 -7.13 1.42 -1.84
CA SER A 290 -7.01 1.25 -0.38
C SER A 290 -8.18 1.96 0.33
N GLY A 291 -8.41 1.64 1.60
CA GLY A 291 -9.36 2.38 2.44
C GLY A 291 -9.01 3.87 2.64
N ARG A 292 -7.73 4.26 2.54
CA ARG A 292 -7.29 5.67 2.57
C ARG A 292 -6.00 5.85 1.77
N LEU A 293 -5.98 6.85 0.88
CA LEU A 293 -4.76 7.36 0.25
C LEU A 293 -4.31 8.64 0.95
N LEU A 294 -3.12 8.64 1.57
CA LEU A 294 -2.50 9.80 2.21
C LEU A 294 -1.22 10.19 1.46
N LEU A 295 -1.23 11.37 0.83
CA LEU A 295 -0.04 11.97 0.23
C LEU A 295 0.48 13.06 1.17
N ASN A 296 1.66 12.87 1.74
CA ASN A 296 2.25 13.79 2.72
C ASN A 296 3.73 14.04 2.40
N SER A 297 4.11 15.32 2.33
CA SER A 297 5.51 15.75 2.19
C SER A 297 5.96 16.47 3.46
N HIS A 298 7.10 16.07 4.01
CA HIS A 298 7.60 16.60 5.30
C HIS A 298 8.43 17.88 5.15
N THR A 299 9.08 18.09 4.00
CA THR A 299 10.06 19.18 3.83
C THR A 299 9.81 20.07 2.63
N ASP A 300 9.13 19.55 1.61
CA ASP A 300 8.99 20.19 0.30
C ASP A 300 7.54 20.04 -0.21
N ASN A 301 7.32 20.25 -1.50
CA ASN A 301 6.01 20.30 -2.13
C ASN A 301 5.50 18.90 -2.57
N ILE A 302 4.18 18.75 -2.62
CA ILE A 302 3.52 17.72 -3.44
C ILE A 302 3.23 18.35 -4.80
N LEU A 303 3.74 17.76 -5.89
CA LEU A 303 3.51 18.23 -7.25
C LEU A 303 2.59 17.25 -8.00
N LEU A 304 1.45 17.74 -8.49
CA LEU A 304 0.51 16.99 -9.32
C LEU A 304 0.42 17.67 -10.69
N SER A 305 0.87 17.00 -11.73
CA SER A 305 0.90 17.51 -13.11
C SER A 305 0.51 16.39 -14.07
N SER A 306 -0.24 16.74 -15.12
CA SER A 306 -0.64 15.85 -16.19
C SER A 306 -0.48 16.57 -17.54
N ASN A 307 -0.33 15.79 -18.62
CA ASN A 307 -0.25 16.33 -19.98
C ASN A 307 -1.59 16.83 -20.53
N ASP A 308 -2.70 16.29 -20.04
CA ASP A 308 -4.04 16.60 -20.56
C ASP A 308 -4.89 17.27 -19.47
N SER A 309 -5.36 16.52 -18.48
CA SER A 309 -6.20 17.05 -17.40
C SER A 309 -5.92 16.40 -16.04
N ILE A 310 -6.29 17.08 -14.96
CA ILE A 310 -6.37 16.52 -13.60
C ILE A 310 -7.84 16.60 -13.18
N ASN A 311 -8.47 15.46 -12.94
CA ASN A 311 -9.81 15.41 -12.39
C ASN A 311 -9.75 15.17 -10.87
N LEU A 312 -10.33 16.09 -10.10
CA LEU A 312 -10.52 15.95 -8.66
C LEU A 312 -12.01 15.86 -8.38
N ASN A 313 -12.48 14.70 -7.91
CA ASN A 313 -13.88 14.50 -7.58
C ASN A 313 -14.02 13.59 -6.34
N ALA A 314 -15.14 13.74 -5.63
CA ALA A 314 -15.52 12.92 -4.49
C ALA A 314 -17.05 12.78 -4.46
N GLN A 315 -17.57 11.72 -3.83
CA GLN A 315 -19.03 11.55 -3.68
C GLN A 315 -19.66 12.64 -2.80
N GLU A 316 -18.92 13.16 -1.82
CA GLU A 316 -19.42 14.15 -0.86
C GLU A 316 -18.82 15.55 -1.11
N THR A 317 -17.58 15.79 -0.67
CA THR A 317 -16.94 17.11 -0.74
C THR A 317 -15.49 17.02 -1.18
N VAL A 318 -15.02 18.07 -1.86
CA VAL A 318 -13.60 18.32 -2.11
C VAL A 318 -13.20 19.53 -1.27
N ASN A 319 -12.31 19.35 -0.30
CA ASN A 319 -11.88 20.38 0.64
C ASN A 319 -10.44 20.81 0.33
N ILE A 320 -10.19 22.12 0.26
CA ILE A 320 -8.88 22.71 0.00
C ILE A 320 -8.65 23.81 1.03
N ASP A 321 -7.80 23.52 2.01
CA ASP A 321 -7.48 24.43 3.11
C ASP A 321 -6.03 24.91 3.04
N ALA A 322 -5.82 26.21 3.17
CA ALA A 322 -4.50 26.82 3.26
C ALA A 322 -4.51 27.98 4.25
N ILE A 323 -3.51 28.05 5.13
CA ILE A 323 -3.43 29.10 6.17
C ILE A 323 -3.07 30.46 5.57
N GLU A 324 -2.10 30.49 4.65
CA GLU A 324 -1.59 31.74 4.09
C GLU A 324 -2.39 32.19 2.85
N GLY A 325 -2.79 31.27 1.99
CA GLY A 325 -3.59 31.60 0.81
C GLY A 325 -3.74 30.46 -0.18
N PHE A 326 -4.69 30.64 -1.10
CA PHE A 326 -4.97 29.75 -2.23
C PHE A 326 -4.82 30.55 -3.52
N SER A 327 -4.01 30.05 -4.47
CA SER A 327 -3.75 30.71 -5.74
C SER A 327 -4.07 29.77 -6.90
N VAL A 328 -4.85 30.26 -7.85
CA VAL A 328 -5.15 29.59 -9.13
C VAL A 328 -4.75 30.54 -10.23
N SER A 329 -3.99 30.04 -11.20
CA SER A 329 -3.54 30.80 -12.36
C SER A 329 -3.85 30.01 -13.62
N VAL A 330 -4.35 30.72 -14.62
CA VAL A 330 -4.58 30.23 -15.98
C VAL A 330 -3.77 31.10 -16.95
N GLY A 331 -3.50 30.60 -18.16
CA GLY A 331 -2.79 31.38 -19.19
C GLY A 331 -3.58 32.57 -19.71
N ASP A 332 -2.98 33.38 -20.60
CA ASP A 332 -3.56 34.64 -21.09
C ASP A 332 -4.96 34.48 -21.74
N GLU A 333 -5.24 33.31 -22.31
CA GLU A 333 -6.54 32.97 -22.93
C GLU A 333 -7.35 31.97 -22.09
N GLY A 334 -6.88 31.63 -20.89
CA GLY A 334 -7.55 30.68 -20.01
C GLY A 334 -8.62 31.34 -19.14
N GLU A 335 -9.64 30.57 -18.75
CA GLU A 335 -10.73 31.03 -17.91
C GLU A 335 -10.85 30.16 -16.65
N ILE A 336 -11.21 30.78 -15.52
CA ILE A 336 -11.61 30.07 -14.30
C ILE A 336 -13.13 30.00 -14.30
N MET A 337 -13.68 28.80 -14.52
CA MET A 337 -15.12 28.58 -14.47
C MET A 337 -15.56 28.22 -13.05
N LEU A 338 -16.51 28.97 -12.50
CA LEU A 338 -17.15 28.67 -11.22
C LEU A 338 -18.64 28.39 -11.48
N GLY A 339 -19.10 27.17 -11.20
CA GLY A 339 -20.49 26.76 -11.39
C GLY A 339 -20.66 25.69 -12.48
N SER A 340 -21.64 25.88 -13.36
CA SER A 340 -21.96 24.93 -14.43
C SER A 340 -20.93 25.02 -15.57
N ASN A 341 -20.61 23.87 -16.18
CA ASN A 341 -19.86 23.79 -17.44
C ASN A 341 -20.79 23.89 -18.67
N ASN A 342 -22.09 24.10 -18.47
CA ASN A 342 -23.01 24.33 -19.58
C ASN A 342 -22.81 25.74 -20.15
N PHE A 343 -22.21 25.82 -21.35
CA PHE A 343 -21.98 27.06 -22.09
C PHE A 343 -23.26 27.87 -22.40
N GLU A 344 -24.44 27.25 -22.33
CA GLU A 344 -25.71 27.95 -22.50
C GLU A 344 -26.13 28.76 -21.26
N VAL A 345 -25.50 28.52 -20.10
CA VAL A 345 -25.80 29.19 -18.82
C VAL A 345 -24.50 29.67 -18.15
N ILE A 346 -23.57 30.22 -18.95
CA ILE A 346 -22.40 30.91 -18.42
C ILE A 346 -22.80 32.35 -18.11
N GLU A 347 -22.86 32.67 -16.83
CA GLU A 347 -22.88 34.05 -16.37
C GLU A 347 -21.47 34.38 -15.83
N PRO A 348 -20.80 35.43 -16.34
CA PRO A 348 -19.51 35.82 -15.82
C PRO A 348 -19.64 36.23 -14.35
N VAL A 349 -18.64 35.86 -13.53
CA VAL A 349 -18.54 36.36 -12.17
C VAL A 349 -18.43 37.89 -12.24
N ILE A 350 -19.34 38.58 -11.56
CA ILE A 350 -19.41 40.04 -11.59
C ILE A 350 -18.10 40.63 -11.06
N LEU A 351 -17.53 41.59 -11.79
CA LEU A 351 -16.43 42.43 -11.31
C LEU A 351 -16.96 43.32 -10.17
N GLY A 352 -16.92 42.80 -8.94
CA GLY A 352 -17.62 43.39 -7.79
C GLY A 352 -17.35 44.88 -7.60
N ASP A 353 -16.09 45.30 -7.69
CA ASP A 353 -15.70 46.71 -7.53
C ASP A 353 -16.27 47.60 -8.64
N LYS A 354 -16.14 47.17 -9.90
CA LYS A 354 -16.61 47.95 -11.05
C LYS A 354 -18.14 48.02 -11.06
N PHE A 355 -18.79 46.88 -10.83
CA PHE A 355 -20.24 46.80 -10.73
C PHE A 355 -20.78 47.69 -9.61
N LEU A 356 -20.16 47.67 -8.42
CA LEU A 356 -20.60 48.53 -7.31
C LEU A 356 -20.35 50.01 -7.59
N SER A 357 -19.29 50.37 -8.30
CA SER A 357 -19.07 51.75 -8.77
C SER A 357 -20.20 52.21 -9.71
N ASP A 358 -20.64 51.35 -10.62
CA ASP A 358 -21.73 51.66 -11.54
C ASP A 358 -23.08 51.77 -10.80
N VAL A 359 -23.33 50.87 -9.84
CA VAL A 359 -24.52 50.92 -8.97
C VAL A 359 -24.53 52.16 -8.09
N GLN A 360 -23.38 52.57 -7.54
CA GLN A 360 -23.25 53.80 -6.76
C GLN A 360 -23.61 55.03 -7.60
N SER A 361 -23.10 55.07 -8.82
CA SER A 361 -23.36 56.17 -9.76
C SER A 361 -24.85 56.24 -10.11
N LEU A 362 -25.48 55.11 -10.40
CA LEU A 362 -26.92 55.03 -10.64
C LEU A 362 -27.74 55.48 -9.42
N ALA A 363 -27.40 55.00 -8.23
CA ALA A 363 -28.13 55.35 -7.00
C ALA A 363 -28.03 56.85 -6.68
N ASN A 364 -26.87 57.49 -6.90
CA ASN A 364 -26.73 58.94 -6.76
C ASN A 364 -27.66 59.70 -7.71
N ILE A 365 -27.75 59.30 -8.97
CA ILE A 365 -28.68 59.91 -9.95
C ILE A 365 -30.14 59.78 -9.49
N LEU A 366 -30.52 58.63 -8.93
CA LEU A 366 -31.88 58.40 -8.43
C LEU A 366 -32.20 59.24 -7.19
N VAL A 367 -31.23 59.47 -6.30
CA VAL A 367 -31.37 60.40 -5.17
C VAL A 367 -31.61 61.82 -5.68
N GLU A 368 -30.82 62.28 -6.67
CA GLU A 368 -31.02 63.60 -7.28
C GLU A 368 -32.38 63.76 -7.95
N LEU A 369 -32.85 62.72 -8.64
CA LEU A 369 -34.18 62.72 -9.25
C LEU A 369 -35.29 62.80 -8.19
N GLY A 370 -35.19 62.03 -7.11
CA GLY A 370 -36.13 62.10 -5.99
C GLY A 370 -36.16 63.48 -5.32
N ASN A 371 -34.99 64.09 -5.12
CA ASN A 371 -34.88 65.48 -4.64
C ASN A 371 -35.59 66.47 -5.57
N ASN A 372 -35.49 66.30 -6.90
CA ASN A 372 -36.15 67.18 -7.85
C ASN A 372 -37.68 67.08 -7.81
N PHE A 373 -38.23 65.89 -7.55
CA PHE A 373 -39.67 65.71 -7.33
C PHE A 373 -40.16 66.39 -6.04
N GLU A 374 -39.33 66.37 -4.97
CA GLU A 374 -39.62 67.11 -3.73
C GLU A 374 -39.62 68.63 -3.94
N LEU A 375 -38.68 69.14 -4.75
CA LEU A 375 -38.52 70.57 -5.00
C LEU A 375 -39.50 71.14 -6.03
N ASN A 376 -40.02 70.31 -6.94
CA ASN A 376 -40.89 70.74 -8.05
C ASN A 376 -42.19 69.90 -8.15
N PRO A 377 -43.09 69.92 -7.15
CA PRO A 377 -44.25 69.03 -7.12
C PRO A 377 -45.39 69.40 -8.09
N MET A 378 -45.42 70.62 -8.66
CA MET A 378 -46.53 71.11 -9.48
C MET A 378 -46.34 70.86 -10.99
N LEU A 379 -46.38 69.59 -11.38
CA LEU A 379 -46.27 69.20 -12.79
C LEU A 379 -47.60 69.34 -13.55
N THR A 380 -48.74 69.40 -12.83
CA THR A 380 -50.08 69.56 -13.40
C THR A 380 -50.98 70.43 -12.53
N SER A 381 -52.15 70.83 -13.06
CA SER A 381 -53.20 71.51 -12.28
C SER A 381 -53.99 70.57 -11.35
N ASP A 382 -53.72 69.26 -11.34
CA ASP A 382 -54.38 68.28 -10.47
C ASP A 382 -53.56 68.04 -9.18
N GLU A 383 -54.04 68.56 -8.05
CA GLU A 383 -53.39 68.40 -6.73
C GLU A 383 -53.23 66.95 -6.29
N LYS A 384 -54.15 66.06 -6.67
CA LYS A 384 -54.07 64.64 -6.32
C LYS A 384 -52.97 63.94 -7.10
N ALA A 385 -52.75 64.36 -8.35
CA ALA A 385 -51.64 63.88 -9.18
C ALA A 385 -50.28 64.35 -8.63
N ASN A 386 -50.17 65.63 -8.27
CA ASN A 386 -48.96 66.21 -7.69
C ASN A 386 -48.61 65.56 -6.33
N SER A 387 -49.59 65.30 -5.48
CA SER A 387 -49.37 64.62 -4.18
C SER A 387 -48.85 63.19 -4.34
N LYS A 388 -49.30 62.46 -5.38
CA LYS A 388 -48.79 61.12 -5.68
C LYS A 388 -47.33 61.16 -6.16
N LEU A 389 -46.99 62.12 -7.02
CA LEU A 389 -45.62 62.29 -7.54
C LEU A 389 -44.63 62.61 -6.42
N LEU A 390 -45.02 63.45 -5.46
CA LEU A 390 -44.20 63.77 -4.30
C LEU A 390 -43.84 62.54 -3.46
N ASN A 391 -44.85 61.71 -3.14
CA ASN A 391 -44.64 60.47 -2.39
C ASN A 391 -43.72 59.51 -3.15
N ILE A 392 -43.92 59.35 -4.46
CA ILE A 392 -43.06 58.51 -5.31
C ILE A 392 -41.61 59.03 -5.31
N GLY A 393 -41.39 60.34 -5.37
CA GLY A 393 -40.06 60.94 -5.31
C GLY A 393 -39.35 60.68 -3.98
N GLY A 394 -40.07 60.82 -2.86
CA GLY A 394 -39.57 60.51 -1.53
C GLY A 394 -39.22 59.04 -1.36
N ASP A 395 -40.08 58.13 -1.82
CA ASP A 395 -39.85 56.68 -1.77
C ASP A 395 -38.64 56.27 -2.63
N LEU A 396 -38.50 56.86 -3.84
CA LEU A 396 -37.36 56.62 -4.74
C LEU A 396 -36.05 57.05 -4.09
N LYS A 397 -36.01 58.29 -3.57
CA LYS A 397 -34.85 58.84 -2.87
C LYS A 397 -34.45 57.98 -1.69
N GLN A 398 -35.40 57.62 -0.84
CA GLN A 398 -35.14 56.80 0.33
C GLN A 398 -34.59 55.42 -0.06
N SER A 399 -35.15 54.81 -1.10
CA SER A 399 -34.69 53.52 -1.61
C SER A 399 -33.26 53.59 -2.17
N ALA A 400 -32.94 54.62 -2.96
CA ALA A 400 -31.61 54.82 -3.51
C ALA A 400 -30.57 55.14 -2.42
N GLN A 401 -30.96 55.94 -1.42
CA GLN A 401 -30.09 56.23 -0.27
C GLN A 401 -29.80 54.97 0.55
N ASN A 402 -30.78 54.07 0.69
CA ASN A 402 -30.57 52.79 1.36
C ASN A 402 -29.55 51.90 0.63
N ILE A 403 -29.52 51.91 -0.71
CA ILE A 403 -28.52 51.19 -1.51
C ILE A 403 -27.13 51.79 -1.24
N LEU A 404 -26.99 53.13 -1.32
CA LEU A 404 -25.73 53.83 -1.06
C LEU A 404 -25.18 53.55 0.34
N ASN A 405 -26.05 53.58 1.35
CA ASN A 405 -25.66 53.35 2.74
C ASN A 405 -25.16 51.91 2.99
N ASN A 406 -25.55 50.95 2.14
CA ASN A 406 -25.20 49.53 2.29
C ASN A 406 -24.17 49.05 1.27
N ILE A 407 -23.66 49.92 0.40
CA ILE A 407 -22.92 49.50 -0.80
C ILE A 407 -21.64 48.72 -0.48
N GLU A 408 -20.94 49.08 0.59
CA GLU A 408 -19.74 48.40 1.09
C GLU A 408 -20.04 47.00 1.67
N ASN A 409 -21.29 46.73 2.03
CA ASN A 409 -21.71 45.43 2.58
C ASN A 409 -22.10 44.42 1.50
N TYR A 410 -22.15 44.82 0.21
CA TYR A 410 -22.47 43.92 -0.89
C TYR A 410 -21.26 43.10 -1.38
N LYS A 411 -20.03 43.45 -0.99
CA LYS A 411 -18.83 42.68 -1.33
C LYS A 411 -18.64 41.48 -0.40
N SER A 412 -18.14 40.38 -0.95
CA SER A 412 -17.56 39.32 -0.14
C SER A 412 -16.39 39.89 0.66
N LYS A 413 -16.34 39.62 1.97
CA LYS A 413 -15.24 40.04 2.84
C LYS A 413 -14.04 39.10 2.79
N VAL A 414 -14.18 37.96 2.09
CA VAL A 414 -13.21 36.85 2.11
C VAL A 414 -12.75 36.42 0.70
N THR A 415 -13.40 36.92 -0.35
CA THR A 415 -13.11 36.53 -1.74
C THR A 415 -12.83 37.77 -2.57
N PHE A 416 -11.68 37.81 -3.23
CA PHE A 416 -11.27 38.90 -4.10
C PHE A 416 -10.92 38.32 -5.48
N SER A 417 -11.47 38.90 -6.54
CA SER A 417 -10.95 38.70 -7.91
C SER A 417 -9.86 39.74 -8.17
N LYS A 418 -8.78 39.34 -8.83
CA LYS A 418 -7.64 40.21 -9.13
C LYS A 418 -7.69 40.70 -10.56
#